data_AF-A0A392ML20-F1
#
_entry.id   AF-A0A392ML20-F1
#
_cell.length_a   1.000
_cell.length_b   1.000
_cell.length_c   1.000
_cell.angle_alpha   90.00
_cell.angle_beta   90.00
_cell.angle_gamma   90.00
#
_symmetry.space_group_name_H-M   'P 1'
#
loop_
_entity.id
_entity.type
_entity.pdbx_description
1 polymer ?
#
loop_
_entity_poly.entity_id
_entity_poly.type
_entity_poly.pdbx_seq_one_letter_code
_entity_poly.pdbx_strand_id
1 'polypeptide(L)'
;GLVVPVIRNADTMNFADIEKQINTFAKKANAGTLSIDEMAGGTFTISNGGVYGSLLSTPIINPPQSAIMGMHSILTRPMVVGGVVVPRPMMNIALTYDHRIIDGREAVFFLRRIKDSVEDPR
;
A
#
# COMPACT_ATOMS: atom_id res chain seq x y z
N GLY A 1 -18.08 1.94 -8.19
CA GLY A 1 -16.79 2.43 -8.74
C GLY A 1 -15.72 2.35 -7.67
N LEU A 2 -14.45 2.55 -8.03
CA LEU A 2 -13.35 2.65 -7.07
C LEU A 2 -13.36 4.03 -6.40
N VAL A 3 -13.18 4.08 -5.08
CA VAL A 3 -13.04 5.31 -4.30
C VAL A 3 -11.77 5.25 -3.47
N VAL A 4 -11.15 6.41 -3.21
CA VAL A 4 -9.85 6.51 -2.52
C VAL A 4 -9.98 7.51 -1.36
N PRO A 5 -10.48 7.07 -0.20
CA PRO A 5 -10.57 7.92 0.98
C PRO A 5 -9.19 8.17 1.61
N VAL A 6 -9.05 9.29 2.31
CA VAL A 6 -7.79 9.78 2.87
C VAL A 6 -7.79 9.62 4.40
N ILE A 7 -6.83 8.85 4.90
CA ILE A 7 -6.47 8.81 6.33
C ILE A 7 -5.57 10.01 6.60
N ARG A 8 -6.05 10.96 7.41
CA ARG A 8 -5.31 12.20 7.72
C ARG A 8 -4.46 12.01 8.98
N ASN A 9 -3.26 12.59 9.00
CA ASN A 9 -2.34 12.57 10.15
C ASN A 9 -2.03 11.15 10.65
N ALA A 10 -1.82 10.22 9.72
CA ALA A 10 -1.56 8.80 10.01
C ALA A 10 -0.30 8.57 10.85
N ASP A 11 0.63 9.52 10.87
CA ASP A 11 1.85 9.54 11.69
C ASP A 11 1.57 9.68 13.19
N THR A 12 0.44 10.29 13.55
CA THR A 12 0.02 10.49 14.95
C THR A 12 -0.85 9.35 15.50
N MET A 13 -1.20 8.39 14.63
CA MET A 13 -2.10 7.29 14.96
C MET A 13 -1.33 6.02 15.35
N ASN A 14 -1.89 5.26 16.28
CA ASN A 14 -1.46 3.87 16.48
C ASN A 14 -2.14 2.95 15.45
N PHE A 15 -1.73 1.68 15.40
CA PHE A 15 -2.28 0.70 14.46
C PHE A 15 -3.80 0.48 14.60
N ALA A 16 -4.33 0.50 15.83
CA ALA A 16 -5.75 0.29 16.08
C ALA A 16 -6.60 1.47 15.57
N ASP A 17 -6.11 2.70 15.72
CA ASP A 17 -6.77 3.90 15.21
C ASP A 17 -6.83 3.89 13.67
N ILE A 18 -5.72 3.51 13.03
CA ILE A 18 -5.65 3.34 11.56
C ILE A 18 -6.69 2.30 11.10
N GLU A 19 -6.72 1.12 11.72
CA GLU A 19 -7.66 0.06 11.36
C GLU A 19 -9.13 0.49 11.54
N LYS A 20 -9.44 1.16 12.65
CA LYS A 20 -10.77 1.69 12.92
C LYS A 20 -11.21 2.70 11.84
N GLN A 21 -10.28 3.56 11.40
CA GLN A 21 -10.57 4.53 10.36
C GLN A 21 -10.77 3.88 8.98
N ILE A 22 -9.94 2.89 8.63
CA ILE A 22 -10.12 2.08 7.40
C ILE A 22 -11.52 1.44 7.40
N ASN A 23 -11.91 0.79 8.50
CA ASN A 23 -13.22 0.15 8.62
C ASN A 23 -14.38 1.15 8.51
N THR A 24 -14.20 2.36 9.03
CA THR A 24 -15.20 3.43 8.93
C THR A 24 -15.38 3.88 7.49
N PHE A 25 -14.28 4.13 6.77
CA PHE A 25 -14.34 4.50 5.36
C PHE A 25 -14.84 3.37 4.46
N ALA A 26 -14.51 2.11 4.75
CA ALA A 26 -15.04 0.96 4.02
C ALA A 26 -16.58 0.88 4.12
N LYS A 27 -17.14 1.11 5.32
CA LYS A 27 -18.60 1.17 5.52
C LYS A 27 -19.24 2.33 4.74
N LYS A 28 -18.65 3.53 4.80
CA LYS A 28 -19.14 4.70 4.05
C LYS A 28 -19.03 4.51 2.54
N ALA A 29 -17.95 3.91 2.06
CA ALA A 29 -17.76 3.59 0.65
C ALA A 29 -18.85 2.64 0.13
N ASN A 30 -19.13 1.57 0.87
CA ASN A 30 -20.18 0.62 0.53
C ASN A 30 -21.59 1.24 0.58
N ALA A 31 -21.83 2.17 1.51
CA ALA A 31 -23.07 2.91 1.61
C ALA A 31 -23.19 4.07 0.59
N GLY A 32 -22.12 4.42 -0.12
CA GLY A 32 -22.08 5.57 -1.03
C GLY A 32 -22.14 6.93 -0.32
N THR A 33 -21.79 6.99 0.97
CA THR A 33 -21.90 8.20 1.82
C THR A 33 -20.56 8.87 2.11
N LEU A 34 -19.51 8.53 1.36
CA LEU A 34 -18.23 9.24 1.41
C LEU A 34 -18.38 10.67 0.91
N SER A 35 -17.95 11.62 1.72
CA SER A 35 -17.88 13.03 1.34
C SER A 35 -16.68 13.29 0.42
N ILE A 36 -16.74 14.39 -0.34
CA ILE A 36 -15.63 14.84 -1.20
C ILE A 36 -14.40 15.19 -0.35
N ASP A 37 -14.60 15.81 0.81
CA ASP A 37 -13.53 16.19 1.74
C ASP A 37 -12.77 14.97 2.29
N GLU A 38 -13.44 13.81 2.40
CA GLU A 38 -12.81 12.55 2.80
C GLU A 38 -11.95 11.94 1.69
N MET A 39 -12.09 12.38 0.44
CA MET A 39 -11.29 11.89 -0.71
C MET A 39 -10.22 12.90 -1.17
N ALA A 40 -10.24 14.13 -0.66
CA ALA A 40 -9.35 15.19 -1.10
C ALA A 40 -8.03 15.26 -0.30
N GLY A 41 -6.93 15.63 -0.96
CA GLY A 41 -5.69 16.05 -0.29
C GLY A 41 -4.82 14.94 0.30
N GLY A 42 -4.87 13.72 -0.25
CA GLY A 42 -3.92 12.67 0.12
C GLY A 42 -2.51 12.93 -0.43
N THR A 43 -1.47 12.54 0.31
CA THR A 43 -0.06 12.72 -0.07
C THR A 43 0.57 11.46 -0.70
N PHE A 44 0.03 10.29 -0.38
CA PHE A 44 0.47 8.99 -0.87
C PHE A 44 -0.74 8.05 -0.97
N THR A 45 -0.73 7.14 -1.94
CA THR A 45 -1.81 6.16 -2.13
C THR A 45 -1.28 4.74 -1.97
N ILE A 46 -2.05 3.90 -1.28
CA ILE A 46 -1.87 2.45 -1.24
C ILE A 46 -3.04 1.82 -1.97
N SER A 47 -2.76 0.97 -2.95
CA SER A 47 -3.75 0.21 -3.70
C SER A 47 -3.52 -1.28 -3.49
N ASN A 48 -4.58 -2.02 -3.14
CA ASN A 48 -4.49 -3.46 -2.93
C ASN A 48 -5.21 -4.23 -4.04
N GLY A 49 -4.48 -4.54 -5.12
CA GLY A 49 -4.96 -5.41 -6.19
C GLY A 49 -4.93 -6.90 -5.82
N GLY A 50 -4.29 -7.25 -4.71
CA GLY A 50 -4.17 -8.63 -4.24
C GLY A 50 -5.50 -9.29 -3.89
N VAL A 51 -6.52 -8.50 -3.55
CA VAL A 51 -7.90 -8.96 -3.32
C VAL A 51 -8.50 -9.62 -4.57
N TYR A 52 -8.03 -9.26 -5.76
CA TYR A 52 -8.49 -9.80 -7.04
C TYR A 52 -7.56 -10.86 -7.65
N GLY A 53 -6.56 -11.35 -6.90
CA GLY A 53 -5.63 -12.35 -7.43
C GLY A 53 -4.46 -11.77 -8.25
N SER A 54 -4.25 -10.45 -8.25
CA SER A 54 -3.18 -9.82 -9.01
C SER A 54 -1.80 -10.24 -8.49
N LEU A 55 -0.94 -10.78 -9.37
CA LEU A 55 0.42 -11.20 -9.04
C LEU A 55 1.39 -10.01 -8.96
N LEU A 56 1.28 -9.09 -9.91
CA LEU A 56 2.09 -7.88 -10.06
C LEU A 56 1.38 -6.94 -11.05
N SER A 57 1.42 -5.65 -10.78
CA SER A 57 0.86 -4.60 -11.65
C SER A 57 1.62 -3.29 -11.45
N THR A 58 1.49 -2.38 -12.42
CA THR A 58 2.05 -1.03 -12.35
C THR A 58 0.93 -0.04 -12.00
N PRO A 59 0.71 0.27 -10.71
CA PRO A 59 -0.35 1.19 -10.30
C PRO A 59 -0.12 2.58 -10.91
N ILE A 60 -1.22 3.27 -11.25
CA ILE A 60 -1.17 4.62 -11.81
C ILE A 60 -1.21 5.62 -10.65
N ILE A 61 -0.29 6.59 -10.65
CA ILE A 61 -0.23 7.67 -9.65
C ILE A 61 -1.56 8.43 -9.66
N ASN A 62 -2.06 8.78 -8.48
CA ASN A 62 -3.24 9.63 -8.32
C ASN A 62 -2.80 11.10 -8.14
N PRO A 63 -2.83 11.95 -9.19
CA PRO A 63 -2.34 13.32 -9.08
C PRO A 63 -3.15 14.10 -8.03
N PRO A 64 -2.53 15.04 -7.29
CA PRO A 64 -1.18 15.59 -7.46
C PRO A 64 -0.07 14.84 -6.69
N GLN A 65 -0.29 13.59 -6.28
CA GLN A 65 0.70 12.83 -5.52
C GLN A 65 1.94 12.46 -6.36
N SER A 66 3.05 12.20 -5.68
CA SER A 66 4.32 11.84 -6.34
C SER A 66 4.52 10.33 -6.48
N ALA A 67 3.78 9.50 -5.74
CA ALA A 67 3.95 8.05 -5.77
C ALA A 67 2.69 7.29 -5.31
N ILE A 68 2.61 6.02 -5.72
CA ILE A 68 1.59 5.06 -5.31
C ILE A 68 2.23 3.68 -5.10
N MET A 69 1.83 3.00 -4.02
CA MET A 69 2.24 1.62 -3.74
C MET A 69 1.12 0.63 -4.04
N GLY A 70 1.45 -0.40 -4.81
CA GLY A 70 0.59 -1.53 -5.12
C GLY A 70 0.93 -2.76 -4.29
N MET A 71 -0.03 -3.23 -3.50
CA MET A 71 -0.03 -4.53 -2.84
C MET A 71 -0.69 -5.57 -3.75
N HIS A 72 -0.13 -6.79 -3.75
CA HIS A 72 -0.53 -7.90 -4.62
C HIS A 72 -0.89 -9.13 -3.80
N SER A 73 -1.33 -10.19 -4.46
CA SER A 73 -1.75 -11.40 -3.76
C SER A 73 -0.60 -12.05 -2.99
N ILE A 74 -0.92 -12.52 -1.79
CA ILE A 74 -0.02 -13.33 -0.98
C ILE A 74 -0.12 -14.76 -1.48
N LEU A 75 0.99 -15.31 -1.97
CA LEU A 75 1.08 -16.67 -2.49
C LEU A 75 2.20 -17.42 -1.80
N THR A 76 2.00 -18.70 -1.49
CA THR A 76 3.07 -19.57 -1.00
C THR A 76 4.09 -19.79 -2.10
N ARG A 77 5.33 -19.35 -1.88
CA ARG A 77 6.45 -19.53 -2.82
C ARG A 77 7.63 -20.22 -2.13
N PRO A 78 8.40 -21.04 -2.86
CA PRO A 78 9.64 -21.59 -2.33
C PRO A 78 10.68 -20.48 -2.20
N MET A 79 11.22 -20.30 -0.98
CA MET A 79 12.23 -19.29 -0.68
C MET A 79 13.44 -19.94 -0.01
N VAL A 80 14.64 -19.42 -0.29
CA VAL A 80 15.86 -19.88 0.40
C VAL A 80 16.03 -19.05 1.67
N VAL A 81 15.99 -19.72 2.83
CA VAL A 81 16.20 -19.09 4.15
C VAL A 81 17.25 -19.90 4.89
N GLY A 82 18.37 -19.27 5.28
CA GLY A 82 19.47 -19.96 5.95
C GLY A 82 20.07 -21.11 5.13
N GLY A 83 20.04 -21.01 3.79
CA GLY A 83 20.57 -22.04 2.89
C GLY A 83 19.62 -23.20 2.59
N VAL A 84 18.41 -23.22 3.14
CA VAL A 84 17.40 -24.28 2.92
C VAL A 84 16.20 -23.72 2.17
N VAL A 85 15.65 -24.50 1.24
CA VAL A 85 14.40 -24.15 0.54
C VAL A 85 13.22 -24.43 1.46
N VAL A 86 12.45 -23.40 1.78
CA VAL A 86 11.27 -23.46 2.64
C VAL A 86 10.08 -22.74 2.00
N PRO A 87 8.85 -23.23 2.16
CA PRO A 87 7.67 -22.51 1.71
C PRO A 87 7.47 -21.24 2.56
N ARG A 88 7.23 -20.10 1.91
CA ARG A 88 6.91 -18.83 2.58
C ARG A 88 5.72 -18.13 1.92
N PRO A 89 4.83 -17.48 2.69
CA PRO A 89 3.86 -16.56 2.12
C PRO A 89 4.59 -15.32 1.60
N MET A 90 4.53 -15.09 0.30
CA MET A 90 5.23 -13.99 -0.37
C MET A 90 4.25 -13.09 -1.11
N MET A 91 4.52 -11.79 -1.07
CA MET A 91 3.77 -10.76 -1.79
C MET A 91 4.74 -9.92 -2.62
N ASN A 92 4.37 -9.61 -3.86
CA ASN A 92 5.07 -8.59 -4.63
C ASN A 92 4.54 -7.21 -4.22
N ILE A 93 5.44 -6.24 -4.02
CA ILE A 93 5.06 -4.84 -3.80
C ILE A 93 5.62 -4.03 -4.96
N ALA A 94 4.78 -3.20 -5.57
CA ALA A 94 5.18 -2.28 -6.64
C ALA A 94 5.11 -0.84 -6.13
N LEU A 95 6.09 -0.02 -6.50
CA LEU A 95 6.07 1.41 -6.27
C LEU A 95 6.16 2.12 -7.62
N THR A 96 5.10 2.81 -8.00
CA THR A 96 5.14 3.76 -9.12
C THR A 96 5.41 5.13 -8.55
N TYR A 97 6.39 5.85 -9.10
CA TYR A 97 6.81 7.16 -8.63
C TYR A 97 7.09 8.08 -9.81
N ASP A 98 6.90 9.38 -9.58
CA ASP A 98 7.23 10.43 -10.53
C ASP A 98 8.73 10.71 -10.51
N HIS A 99 9.42 10.24 -11.54
CA HIS A 99 10.88 10.33 -11.65
C HIS A 99 11.39 11.78 -11.81
N ARG A 100 10.51 12.76 -12.01
CA ARG A 100 10.84 14.19 -12.00
C ARG A 100 11.10 14.70 -10.58
N ILE A 101 10.56 14.01 -9.56
CA ILE A 101 10.59 14.43 -8.16
C ILE A 101 11.42 13.44 -7.33
N ILE A 102 11.30 12.15 -7.61
CA ILE A 102 11.90 11.07 -6.82
C ILE A 102 12.98 10.38 -7.66
N ASP A 103 14.20 10.26 -7.13
CA ASP A 103 15.26 9.50 -7.77
C ASP A 103 15.09 8.00 -7.55
N GLY A 104 15.60 7.17 -8.49
CA GLY A 104 15.51 5.72 -8.41
C GLY A 104 16.15 5.16 -7.14
N ARG A 105 17.22 5.79 -6.64
CA ARG A 105 17.83 5.43 -5.35
C ARG A 105 16.83 5.57 -4.20
N GLU A 106 16.14 6.71 -4.11
CA GLU A 106 15.20 7.00 -3.03
C GLU A 106 14.00 6.05 -3.05
N ALA A 107 13.47 5.79 -4.24
CA ALA A 107 12.38 4.84 -4.45
C ALA A 107 12.75 3.42 -3.97
N VAL A 108 13.96 2.95 -4.29
CA VAL A 108 14.45 1.63 -3.86
C VAL A 108 14.64 1.59 -2.34
N PHE A 109 15.22 2.62 -1.73
CA PHE A 109 15.38 2.67 -0.27
C PHE A 109 14.03 2.70 0.46
N PHE A 110 13.07 3.47 -0.05
CA PHE A 110 11.72 3.54 0.51
C PHE A 110 11.05 2.16 0.49
N LEU A 111 11.05 1.49 -0.67
CA LEU A 111 10.41 0.17 -0.79
C LEU A 111 11.11 -0.89 0.07
N ARG A 112 12.45 -0.84 0.14
CA ARG A 112 13.22 -1.72 1.04
C ARG A 112 12.85 -1.48 2.50
N ARG A 113 12.72 -0.22 2.94
CA ARG A 113 12.34 0.10 4.31
C ARG A 113 10.96 -0.47 4.66
N ILE A 114 10.00 -0.37 3.74
CA ILE A 114 8.67 -0.98 3.90
C ILE A 114 8.77 -2.49 4.02
N LYS A 115 9.51 -3.14 3.11
CA LYS A 115 9.75 -4.59 3.17
C LYS A 115 10.29 -5.00 4.54
N ASP A 116 11.36 -4.35 5.00
CA ASP A 116 12.03 -4.72 6.24
C ASP A 116 11.11 -4.49 7.45
N SER A 117 10.32 -3.40 7.47
CA SER A 117 9.31 -3.12 8.50
C SER A 117 8.13 -4.09 8.52
N VAL A 118 7.79 -4.71 7.39
CA VAL A 118 6.70 -5.70 7.31
C VAL A 118 7.20 -7.11 7.65
N GLU A 119 8.42 -7.44 7.24
CA GLU A 119 9.03 -8.74 7.56
C GLU A 119 9.38 -8.89 9.05
N ASP A 120 9.72 -7.78 9.72
CA ASP A 120 9.92 -7.72 11.18
C ASP A 120 9.30 -6.44 11.77
N PRO A 121 8.03 -6.49 12.22
CA PRO A 121 7.27 -5.32 12.66
C PRO A 121 7.53 -4.91 14.12
N ARG A 122 8.47 -5.54 14.81
CA ARG A 122 8.86 -5.23 16.19
C ARG A 122 9.71 -3.97 16.25
#